data_AF-X1TXL6-F1
#
_entry.id   AF-X1TXL6-F1
#
_cell.length_a   1.000
_cell.length_b   1.000
_cell.length_c   1.000
_cell.angle_alpha   90.00
_cell.angle_beta   90.00
_cell.angle_gamma   90.00
#
_symmetry.space_group_name_H-M   'P 1'
#
loop_
_entity.id
_entity.type
_entity.pdbx_description
1 polymer ?
#
loop_
_entity_poly.entity_id
_entity_poly.type
_entity_poly.pdbx_seq_one_letter_code
_entity_poly.pdbx_strand_id
1 'polypeptide(L)'
;WIQVFYSSLNKNGRAGFVMANSASDARASELEIRKQLIEDRAVDVMVAIGSNFFYTVTLPCTLWFLDKGKKNTNRKDKVLFIDARHIYRQIDRAHRDFTPQQIEFLANIVRLYRGEGPENLHDSEEMLKEAFPDGKYADHNGLCKAVTIENIEAQGWSLNPGRYVGVADRDEEDFDFKERLEQLNEELETLNAEARELEERIAGNVGKLMEGE
;
A
#
# COMPACT_ATOMS: atom_id res chain seq x y z
N TRP A 1 16.74 -4.81 8.73
CA TRP A 1 15.63 -5.06 9.67
C TRP A 1 14.77 -6.26 9.30
N ILE A 2 14.19 -6.35 8.10
CA ILE A 2 13.32 -7.49 7.71
C ILE A 2 14.00 -8.85 7.95
N GLN A 3 15.25 -9.00 7.51
CA GLN A 3 16.03 -10.24 7.74
C GLN A 3 16.23 -10.54 9.23
N VAL A 4 16.37 -9.52 10.09
CA VAL A 4 16.50 -9.68 11.54
C VAL A 4 15.20 -10.25 12.11
N PHE A 5 14.06 -9.62 11.79
CA PHE A 5 12.74 -10.15 12.20
C PHE A 5 12.57 -11.60 11.76
N TYR A 6 12.83 -11.90 10.48
CA TYR A 6 12.70 -13.24 9.93
C TYR A 6 13.62 -14.27 10.62
N SER A 7 14.88 -13.92 10.87
CA SER A 7 15.86 -14.80 11.50
C SER A 7 15.54 -15.12 12.97
N SER A 8 14.90 -14.19 13.69
CA SER A 8 14.49 -14.37 15.08
C SER A 8 13.26 -15.27 15.25
N LEU A 9 12.52 -15.57 14.16
CA LEU A 9 11.34 -16.41 14.23
C LEU A 9 11.69 -17.91 14.27
N ASN A 10 11.14 -18.60 15.27
CA ASN A 10 11.12 -20.05 15.31
C ASN A 10 10.20 -20.64 14.21
N LYS A 11 10.09 -21.97 14.12
CA LYS A 11 9.35 -22.65 13.03
C LYS A 11 7.87 -22.26 12.91
N ASN A 12 7.23 -21.88 14.00
CA ASN A 12 5.82 -21.45 14.05
C ASN A 12 5.68 -19.96 14.44
N GLY A 13 6.78 -19.22 14.38
CA GLY A 13 6.83 -17.82 14.79
C GLY A 13 6.12 -16.91 13.81
N ARG A 14 5.57 -15.82 14.35
CA ARG A 14 4.95 -14.73 13.59
C ARG A 14 5.59 -13.40 13.93
N ALA A 15 5.66 -12.50 12.96
CA ALA A 15 6.08 -11.11 13.16
C ALA A 15 5.12 -10.17 12.43
N GLY A 16 4.89 -8.99 12.98
CA GLY A 16 4.22 -7.88 12.32
C GLY A 16 5.10 -6.64 12.45
N PHE A 17 5.33 -5.92 11.35
CA PHE A 17 6.15 -4.71 11.36
C PHE A 17 5.75 -3.73 10.27
N VAL A 18 6.08 -2.45 10.49
CA VAL A 18 5.80 -1.34 9.57
C VAL A 18 6.99 -1.14 8.65
N MET A 19 6.74 -1.00 7.35
CA MET A 19 7.74 -0.64 6.35
C MET A 19 7.25 0.52 5.49
N ALA A 20 8.19 1.31 4.95
CA ALA A 20 7.88 2.23 3.87
C ALA A 20 7.38 1.45 2.64
N ASN A 21 6.42 2.01 1.90
CA ASN A 21 5.84 1.36 0.71
C ASN A 21 6.89 0.96 -0.33
N SER A 22 7.97 1.74 -0.46
CA SER A 22 9.07 1.45 -1.37
C SER A 22 9.74 0.10 -1.12
N ALA A 23 9.75 -0.41 0.12
CA ALA A 23 10.33 -1.72 0.44
C ALA A 23 9.63 -2.89 -0.28
N SER A 24 8.35 -2.73 -0.60
CA SER A 24 7.54 -3.74 -1.29
C SER A 24 7.85 -3.86 -2.79
N ASP A 25 8.51 -2.87 -3.38
CA ASP A 25 8.87 -2.80 -4.81
C ASP A 25 10.37 -2.56 -5.05
N ALA A 26 11.18 -2.41 -3.99
CA ALA A 26 12.61 -2.11 -4.07
C ALA A 26 13.35 -3.12 -4.96
N ARG A 27 14.33 -2.63 -5.72
CA ARG A 27 15.11 -3.39 -6.72
C ARG A 27 16.44 -3.87 -6.14
N ALA A 28 17.29 -4.45 -7.00
CA ALA A 28 18.64 -4.91 -6.64
C ALA A 28 18.64 -5.88 -5.44
N SER A 29 19.48 -5.65 -4.43
CA SER A 29 19.62 -6.52 -3.26
C SER A 29 18.31 -6.76 -2.52
N GLU A 30 17.45 -5.75 -2.43
CA GLU A 30 16.18 -5.80 -1.73
C GLU A 30 15.16 -6.69 -2.45
N LEU A 31 15.23 -6.74 -3.79
CA LEU A 31 14.44 -7.67 -4.59
C LEU A 31 14.81 -9.11 -4.25
N GLU A 32 16.11 -9.42 -4.21
CA GLU A 32 16.59 -10.78 -3.90
C GLU A 32 16.19 -11.21 -2.49
N ILE A 33 16.32 -10.31 -1.51
CA ILE A 33 15.87 -10.59 -0.12
C ILE A 33 14.36 -10.86 -0.09
N ARG A 34 13.57 -10.03 -0.77
CA ARG A 34 12.11 -10.18 -0.81
C ARG A 34 11.71 -11.48 -1.51
N LYS A 35 12.34 -11.81 -2.63
CA LYS A 35 12.15 -13.07 -3.35
C LYS A 35 12.41 -14.27 -2.43
N GLN A 36 13.54 -14.29 -1.73
CA GLN A 36 13.85 -15.38 -0.78
C GLN A 36 12.82 -15.52 0.34
N LEU A 37 12.28 -14.41 0.86
CA LEU A 37 11.23 -14.46 1.89
C LEU A 37 9.90 -15.02 1.36
N ILE A 38 9.55 -14.70 0.11
CA ILE A 38 8.35 -15.19 -0.56
C ILE A 38 8.51 -16.69 -0.90
N GLU A 39 9.64 -17.07 -1.47
CA GLU A 39 9.96 -18.47 -1.80
C GLU A 39 10.08 -19.33 -0.54
N ASP A 40 10.60 -18.78 0.56
CA ASP A 40 10.54 -19.42 1.87
C ASP A 40 9.12 -19.40 2.47
N ARG A 41 8.09 -18.90 1.78
CA ARG A 41 6.69 -18.95 2.25
C ARG A 41 6.54 -18.34 3.64
N ALA A 42 7.33 -17.31 3.93
CA ALA A 42 7.33 -16.64 5.22
C ALA A 42 6.34 -15.48 5.25
N VAL A 43 6.18 -14.76 4.14
CA VAL A 43 5.27 -13.61 4.01
C VAL A 43 3.83 -14.10 3.99
N ASP A 44 2.99 -13.66 4.92
CA ASP A 44 1.60 -14.13 5.06
C ASP A 44 0.58 -13.08 4.60
N VAL A 45 0.68 -11.86 5.16
CA VAL A 45 -0.27 -10.78 4.91
C VAL A 45 0.48 -9.48 4.66
N MET A 46 0.02 -8.73 3.67
CA MET A 46 0.50 -7.41 3.30
C MET A 46 -0.67 -6.42 3.38
N VAL A 47 -0.53 -5.34 4.15
CA VAL A 47 -1.60 -4.34 4.33
C VAL A 47 -1.09 -2.97 3.92
N ALA A 48 -1.68 -2.36 2.88
CA ALA A 48 -1.39 -0.99 2.49
C ALA A 48 -2.18 -0.02 3.36
N ILE A 49 -1.48 0.96 3.95
CA ILE A 49 -2.05 2.00 4.80
C ILE A 49 -1.94 3.34 4.08
N GLY A 50 -2.96 4.18 4.23
CA GLY A 50 -2.99 5.52 3.66
C GLY A 50 -1.98 6.47 4.31
N SER A 51 -1.90 7.67 3.74
CA SER A 51 -1.12 8.78 4.30
C SER A 51 -1.64 9.24 5.66
N ASN A 52 -0.86 10.06 6.37
CA ASN A 52 -1.27 10.77 7.60
C ASN A 52 -1.48 9.89 8.85
N PHE A 53 -0.96 8.66 8.87
CA PHE A 53 -0.95 7.80 10.05
C PHE A 53 0.26 8.01 10.98
N PHE A 54 1.19 8.90 10.62
CA PHE A 54 2.33 9.28 11.45
C PHE A 54 2.23 10.75 11.86
N TYR A 55 2.74 11.08 13.05
CA TYR A 55 2.68 12.45 13.58
C TYR A 55 3.62 13.44 12.89
N THR A 56 4.71 12.97 12.28
CA THR A 56 5.78 13.84 11.77
C THR A 56 5.96 13.78 10.26
N VAL A 57 5.34 12.80 9.58
CA VAL A 57 5.44 12.60 8.14
C VAL A 57 4.09 12.17 7.57
N THR A 58 3.81 12.57 6.34
CA THR A 58 2.55 12.24 5.66
C THR A 58 2.65 10.97 4.82
N LEU A 59 3.81 10.31 4.78
CA LEU A 59 4.05 9.17 3.90
C LEU A 59 3.14 7.98 4.26
N PRO A 60 2.56 7.29 3.27
CA PRO A 60 1.87 6.03 3.48
C PRO A 60 2.86 4.91 3.83
N CYS A 61 2.36 3.85 4.46
CA CYS A 61 3.17 2.69 4.86
C CYS A 61 2.49 1.37 4.54
N THR A 62 3.28 0.29 4.59
CA THR A 62 2.80 -1.08 4.43
C THR A 62 3.08 -1.84 5.71
N LEU A 63 2.08 -2.54 6.24
CA LEU A 63 2.26 -3.50 7.32
C LEU A 63 2.59 -4.86 6.71
N TRP A 64 3.67 -5.46 7.19
CA TRP A 64 4.13 -6.77 6.77
C TRP A 64 3.89 -7.75 7.90
N PHE A 65 3.26 -8.88 7.58
CA PHE A 65 3.09 -9.98 8.51
C PHE A 65 3.79 -11.23 7.98
N LEU A 66 4.69 -11.77 8.80
CA LEU A 66 5.33 -13.06 8.56
C LEU A 66 4.64 -14.14 9.41
N ASP A 67 4.43 -15.33 8.84
CA ASP A 67 3.95 -16.52 9.54
C ASP A 67 4.69 -17.76 9.03
N LYS A 68 5.75 -18.19 9.74
CA LYS A 68 6.52 -19.40 9.34
C LYS A 68 5.70 -20.68 9.49
N GLY A 69 4.65 -20.66 10.32
CA GLY A 69 3.72 -21.77 10.49
C GLY A 69 2.83 -22.00 9.26
N LYS A 70 2.65 -21.00 8.39
CA LYS A 70 1.74 -21.11 7.23
C LYS A 70 2.15 -22.20 6.23
N LYS A 71 3.43 -22.60 6.22
CA LYS A 71 3.98 -23.68 5.38
C LYS A 71 3.22 -25.00 5.48
N ASN A 72 2.63 -25.25 6.66
CA ASN A 72 1.88 -26.47 6.95
C ASN A 72 0.37 -26.33 6.72
N THR A 73 -0.05 -25.31 5.97
CA THR A 73 -1.47 -25.01 5.71
C THR A 73 -1.74 -24.89 4.21
N ASN A 74 -3.02 -24.80 3.85
CA ASN A 74 -3.46 -24.51 2.47
C ASN A 74 -3.06 -23.10 1.98
N ARG A 75 -2.57 -22.22 2.87
CA ARG A 75 -2.09 -20.86 2.56
C ARG A 75 -0.61 -20.79 2.17
N LYS A 76 0.10 -21.93 2.17
CA LYS A 76 1.57 -21.98 2.01
C LYS A 76 2.05 -21.20 0.78
N ASP A 77 1.37 -21.34 -0.36
CA ASP A 77 1.76 -20.72 -1.63
C ASP A 77 0.91 -19.47 -1.96
N LYS A 78 0.29 -18.84 -0.95
CA LYS A 78 -0.53 -17.65 -1.10
C LYS A 78 -0.14 -16.53 -0.15
N VAL A 79 -0.24 -15.28 -0.58
CA VAL A 79 -0.11 -14.07 0.26
C VAL A 79 -1.44 -13.32 0.20
N LEU A 80 -1.96 -12.93 1.36
CA LEU A 80 -3.14 -12.08 1.43
C LEU A 80 -2.71 -10.61 1.32
N PHE A 81 -3.26 -9.91 0.33
CA PHE A 81 -3.10 -8.48 0.18
C PHE A 81 -4.38 -7.79 0.66
N ILE A 82 -4.23 -6.75 1.46
CA ILE A 82 -5.31 -5.91 1.96
C ILE A 82 -4.98 -4.46 1.63
N ASP A 83 -5.94 -3.74 1.06
CA ASP A 83 -5.85 -2.31 0.82
C ASP A 83 -6.72 -1.55 1.84
N ALA A 84 -6.06 -1.01 2.86
CA ALA A 84 -6.71 -0.23 3.90
C ALA A 84 -6.51 1.29 3.71
N ARG A 85 -6.07 1.74 2.52
CA ARG A 85 -5.76 3.17 2.27
C ARG A 85 -6.97 4.09 2.46
N HIS A 86 -8.18 3.57 2.24
CA HIS A 86 -9.44 4.29 2.35
C HIS A 86 -10.21 4.00 3.65
N ILE A 87 -9.65 3.15 4.52
CA ILE A 87 -10.25 2.83 5.82
C ILE A 87 -9.50 3.65 6.85
N TYR A 88 -10.13 4.67 7.41
CA TYR A 88 -9.54 5.48 8.48
C TYR A 88 -10.62 6.29 9.19
N ARG A 89 -10.27 6.79 10.35
CA ARG A 89 -10.93 7.93 10.98
C ARG A 89 -10.02 9.14 10.83
N GLN A 90 -10.58 10.24 10.36
CA GLN A 90 -9.87 11.52 10.37
C GLN A 90 -9.93 12.10 11.79
N ILE A 91 -8.78 12.30 12.43
CA ILE A 91 -8.72 12.89 13.78
C ILE A 91 -8.75 14.42 13.68
N ASP A 92 -7.89 14.97 12.83
CA ASP A 92 -7.77 16.42 12.56
C ASP A 92 -7.37 16.63 11.08
N ARG A 93 -7.01 17.85 10.66
CA ARG A 93 -6.63 18.12 9.24
C ARG A 93 -5.41 17.32 8.77
N ALA A 94 -4.51 16.95 9.68
CA ALA A 94 -3.21 16.38 9.39
C ALA A 94 -3.06 14.90 9.80
N HIS A 95 -3.94 14.36 10.65
CA HIS A 95 -3.78 13.02 11.24
C HIS A 95 -4.99 12.12 11.05
N ARG A 96 -4.69 10.85 10.83
CA ARG A 96 -5.63 9.73 10.70
C ARG A 96 -5.24 8.62 11.65
N ASP A 97 -6.24 7.87 12.11
CA ASP A 97 -6.05 6.61 12.81
C ASP A 97 -7.11 5.58 12.42
N PHE A 98 -7.05 4.42 13.06
CA PHE A 98 -8.11 3.42 12.97
C PHE A 98 -8.96 3.46 14.24
N THR A 99 -10.28 3.35 14.09
CA THR A 99 -11.14 3.01 15.22
C THR A 99 -10.93 1.54 15.62
N PRO A 100 -11.25 1.16 16.88
CA PRO A 100 -11.25 -0.26 17.27
C PRO A 100 -12.09 -1.15 16.35
N GLN A 101 -13.25 -0.65 15.90
CA GLN A 101 -14.12 -1.31 14.92
C GLN A 101 -13.41 -1.54 13.57
N GLN A 102 -12.67 -0.55 13.06
CA GLN A 102 -11.91 -0.68 11.81
C GLN A 102 -10.75 -1.67 11.95
N ILE A 103 -10.05 -1.66 13.09
CA ILE A 103 -8.98 -2.64 13.37
C ILE A 103 -9.57 -4.05 13.42
N GLU A 104 -10.70 -4.23 14.11
CA GLU A 104 -11.39 -5.52 14.21
C GLU A 104 -11.86 -6.01 12.84
N PHE A 105 -12.44 -5.13 12.01
CA PHE A 105 -12.82 -5.45 10.64
C PHE A 105 -11.63 -5.96 9.81
N LEU A 106 -10.51 -5.22 9.80
CA LEU A 106 -9.30 -5.60 9.07
C LEU A 106 -8.72 -6.93 9.58
N ALA A 107 -8.74 -7.15 10.90
CA ALA A 107 -8.34 -8.41 11.50
C ALA A 107 -9.26 -9.57 11.09
N ASN A 108 -10.57 -9.32 11.04
CA ASN A 108 -11.58 -10.30 10.63
C ASN A 108 -11.40 -10.75 9.17
N ILE A 109 -10.97 -9.87 8.26
CA ILE A 109 -10.58 -10.28 6.89
C ILE A 109 -9.52 -11.39 6.94
N VAL A 110 -8.50 -11.22 7.78
CA VAL A 110 -7.42 -12.21 7.97
C VAL A 110 -7.94 -13.49 8.62
N ARG A 111 -8.86 -13.38 9.59
CA ARG A 111 -9.48 -14.54 10.25
C ARG A 111 -10.29 -15.37 9.26
N LEU A 112 -11.16 -14.73 8.49
CA LEU A 112 -11.95 -15.38 7.44
C LEU A 112 -11.02 -16.06 6.41
N TYR A 113 -9.95 -15.38 5.97
CA TYR A 113 -8.95 -15.96 5.07
C TYR A 113 -8.26 -17.21 5.66
N ARG A 114 -8.07 -17.25 6.97
CA ARG A 114 -7.52 -18.40 7.71
C ARG A 114 -8.55 -19.49 8.01
N GLY A 115 -9.83 -19.27 7.71
CA GLY A 115 -10.92 -20.16 8.09
C GLY A 115 -11.28 -20.11 9.58
N GLU A 116 -10.89 -19.03 10.26
CA GLU A 116 -11.21 -18.74 11.65
C GLU A 116 -12.53 -17.96 11.73
N GLY A 117 -13.31 -18.16 12.78
CA GLY A 117 -14.54 -17.38 13.01
C GLY A 117 -14.22 -15.91 13.31
N PRO A 118 -15.02 -14.96 12.80
CA PRO A 118 -14.82 -13.54 13.07
C PRO A 118 -15.08 -13.20 14.54
N GLU A 119 -14.46 -12.12 15.01
CA GLU A 119 -14.72 -11.50 16.32
C GLU A 119 -15.65 -10.29 16.16
N ASN A 120 -16.41 -9.97 17.20
CA ASN A 120 -17.31 -8.81 17.20
C ASN A 120 -17.32 -8.13 18.59
N LEU A 121 -16.14 -7.84 19.11
CA LEU A 121 -15.91 -7.12 20.37
C LEU A 121 -16.06 -5.60 20.20
N HIS A 122 -15.93 -5.11 18.97
CA HIS A 122 -15.97 -3.68 18.62
C HIS A 122 -17.01 -3.36 17.54
N ASP A 123 -18.06 -4.18 17.45
CA ASP A 123 -19.23 -3.96 16.58
C ASP A 123 -18.88 -3.86 15.07
N SER A 124 -17.87 -4.60 14.61
CA SER A 124 -17.48 -4.63 13.18
C SER A 124 -18.36 -5.53 12.29
N GLU A 125 -19.36 -6.21 12.85
CA GLU A 125 -20.24 -7.15 12.13
C GLU A 125 -20.91 -6.53 10.89
N GLU A 126 -21.36 -5.28 10.95
CA GLU A 126 -21.98 -4.61 9.80
C GLU A 126 -20.97 -4.41 8.65
N MET A 127 -19.77 -3.89 8.96
CA MET A 127 -18.69 -3.72 7.97
C MET A 127 -18.28 -5.06 7.36
N LEU A 128 -18.23 -6.11 8.19
CA LEU A 128 -17.89 -7.45 7.74
C LEU A 128 -18.97 -8.03 6.83
N LYS A 129 -20.26 -7.84 7.14
CA LYS A 129 -21.37 -8.30 6.29
C LYS A 129 -21.45 -7.54 4.97
N GLU A 130 -21.14 -6.25 4.97
CA GLU A 130 -21.09 -5.44 3.75
C GLU A 130 -20.03 -6.00 2.78
N ALA A 131 -18.82 -6.29 3.29
CA ALA A 131 -17.74 -6.83 2.47
C ALA A 131 -17.87 -8.35 2.19
N PHE A 132 -18.45 -9.12 3.12
CA PHE A 132 -18.57 -10.58 3.04
C PHE A 132 -19.96 -11.05 3.48
N PRO A 133 -21.00 -10.91 2.63
CA PRO A 133 -22.38 -11.24 2.98
C PRO A 133 -22.59 -12.69 3.43
N ASP A 134 -21.80 -13.62 2.87
CA ASP A 134 -21.86 -15.05 3.19
C ASP A 134 -21.09 -15.46 4.45
N GLY A 135 -20.46 -14.49 5.15
CA GLY A 135 -19.62 -14.76 6.33
C GLY A 135 -18.39 -15.62 6.01
N LYS A 136 -17.97 -15.67 4.76
CA LYS A 136 -16.80 -16.41 4.27
C LYS A 136 -15.88 -15.49 3.51
N TYR A 137 -14.59 -15.79 3.54
CA TYR A 137 -13.61 -15.08 2.74
C TYR A 137 -13.89 -15.23 1.25
N ALA A 138 -13.86 -14.11 0.53
CA ALA A 138 -13.81 -14.03 -0.91
C ALA A 138 -12.86 -12.90 -1.31
N ASP A 139 -12.28 -12.97 -2.51
CA ASP A 139 -11.54 -11.81 -3.04
C ASP A 139 -12.54 -10.66 -3.26
N HIS A 140 -12.16 -9.46 -2.83
CA HIS A 140 -13.00 -8.26 -2.94
C HIS A 140 -12.18 -7.13 -3.58
N ASN A 141 -12.61 -6.69 -4.77
CA ASN A 141 -11.97 -5.61 -5.51
C ASN A 141 -11.84 -4.36 -4.65
N GLY A 142 -10.66 -3.75 -4.64
CA GLY A 142 -10.36 -2.56 -3.84
C GLY A 142 -10.23 -2.78 -2.33
N LEU A 143 -10.43 -4.00 -1.82
CA LEU A 143 -10.31 -4.32 -0.39
C LEU A 143 -9.28 -5.41 -0.09
N CYS A 144 -9.42 -6.60 -0.65
CA CYS A 144 -8.48 -7.69 -0.38
C CYS A 144 -8.42 -8.76 -1.47
N LYS A 145 -7.27 -9.43 -1.60
CA LYS A 145 -7.08 -10.54 -2.54
C LYS A 145 -6.03 -11.54 -2.06
N ALA A 146 -6.32 -12.83 -2.17
CA ALA A 146 -5.36 -13.89 -1.91
C ALA A 146 -4.64 -14.27 -3.21
N VAL A 147 -3.36 -13.94 -3.30
CA VAL A 147 -2.57 -14.07 -4.54
C VAL A 147 -1.56 -15.19 -4.40
N THR A 148 -1.39 -16.00 -5.45
CA THR A 148 -0.41 -17.09 -5.44
C THR A 148 1.01 -16.58 -5.63
N ILE A 149 2.00 -17.34 -5.18
CA ILE A 149 3.41 -17.00 -5.39
C ILE A 149 3.74 -16.91 -6.89
N GLU A 150 3.14 -17.74 -7.74
CA GLU A 150 3.35 -17.69 -9.19
C GLU A 150 2.86 -16.35 -9.78
N ASN A 151 1.72 -15.84 -9.30
CA ASN A 151 1.26 -14.51 -9.72
C ASN A 151 2.16 -13.38 -9.22
N ILE A 152 2.73 -13.53 -8.01
CA ILE A 152 3.68 -12.56 -7.46
C ILE A 152 4.99 -12.56 -8.26
N GLU A 153 5.48 -13.74 -8.64
CA GLU A 153 6.65 -13.89 -9.53
C GLU A 153 6.40 -13.22 -10.88
N ALA A 154 5.24 -13.46 -11.50
CA ALA A 154 4.86 -12.81 -12.77
C ALA A 154 4.79 -11.28 -12.66
N GLN A 155 4.53 -10.74 -11.46
CA GLN A 155 4.53 -9.31 -11.16
C GLN A 155 5.90 -8.78 -10.70
N GLY A 156 6.98 -9.55 -10.94
CA GLY A 156 8.34 -9.14 -10.62
C GLY A 156 8.64 -9.13 -9.13
N TRP A 157 8.02 -10.04 -8.38
CA TRP A 157 8.15 -10.21 -6.93
C TRP A 157 7.73 -8.98 -6.12
N SER A 158 6.79 -8.18 -6.63
CA SER A 158 6.23 -7.06 -5.90
C SER A 158 5.32 -7.53 -4.77
N LEU A 159 5.43 -6.92 -3.60
CA LEU A 159 4.50 -7.11 -2.48
C LEU A 159 3.60 -5.90 -2.26
N ASN A 160 3.39 -5.08 -3.29
CA ASN A 160 2.52 -3.91 -3.22
C ASN A 160 1.05 -4.33 -3.42
N PRO A 161 0.16 -4.19 -2.41
CA PRO A 161 -1.25 -4.56 -2.54
C PRO A 161 -1.96 -3.93 -3.75
N GLY A 162 -1.58 -2.71 -4.13
CA GLY A 162 -2.19 -1.99 -5.24
C GLY A 162 -2.04 -2.68 -6.60
N ARG A 163 -1.10 -3.62 -6.76
CA ARG A 163 -0.95 -4.42 -8.00
C ARG A 163 -1.97 -5.55 -8.11
N TYR A 164 -2.59 -5.95 -7.00
CA TYR A 164 -3.34 -7.19 -6.92
C TYR A 164 -4.81 -6.99 -6.56
N VAL A 165 -5.07 -6.09 -5.61
CA VAL A 165 -6.41 -5.88 -5.04
C VAL A 165 -7.33 -5.15 -6.03
N GLY A 166 -6.78 -4.45 -7.02
CA GLY A 166 -7.55 -3.67 -7.98
C GLY A 166 -8.12 -2.39 -7.36
N VAL A 167 -9.02 -1.74 -8.08
CA VAL A 167 -9.80 -0.60 -7.59
C VAL A 167 -11.18 -1.12 -7.23
N ALA A 168 -11.79 -0.62 -6.16
CA ALA A 168 -13.19 -0.94 -5.88
C ALA A 168 -14.04 -0.46 -7.06
N ASP A 169 -15.11 -1.18 -7.38
CA ASP A 169 -16.16 -0.67 -8.27
C ASP A 169 -16.88 0.47 -7.54
N ARG A 170 -16.23 1.62 -7.41
CA ARG A 170 -16.93 2.87 -7.19
C ARG A 170 -17.43 3.28 -8.56
N ASP A 171 -18.74 3.55 -8.65
CA ASP A 171 -19.22 4.53 -9.63
C ASP A 171 -18.21 5.66 -9.61
N GLU A 172 -17.67 6.03 -10.77
CA GLU A 172 -16.72 7.12 -10.92
C GLU A 172 -17.09 8.22 -9.92
N GLU A 173 -16.34 8.33 -8.81
CA GLU A 173 -16.25 9.60 -8.11
C GLU A 173 -15.48 10.47 -9.09
N ASP A 174 -16.22 10.93 -10.11
CA ASP A 174 -15.88 11.78 -11.24
C ASP A 174 -15.55 13.21 -10.74
N PHE A 175 -15.18 13.32 -9.47
CA PHE A 175 -14.92 14.57 -8.78
C PHE A 175 -13.45 14.61 -8.40
N ASP A 176 -12.78 15.61 -8.98
CA ASP A 176 -11.43 16.10 -8.72
C ASP A 176 -10.27 15.54 -9.58
N PHE A 177 -10.34 14.41 -10.29
CA PHE A 177 -9.17 14.04 -11.13
C PHE A 177 -8.98 14.98 -12.33
N LYS A 178 -10.04 15.19 -13.11
CA LYS A 178 -9.98 16.04 -14.30
C LYS A 178 -9.74 17.51 -13.92
N GLU A 179 -10.46 17.99 -12.91
CA GLU A 179 -10.30 19.35 -12.39
C GLU A 179 -8.90 19.59 -11.82
N ARG A 180 -8.35 18.65 -11.04
CA ARG A 180 -6.98 18.73 -10.54
C ARG A 180 -5.95 18.65 -11.66
N LEU A 181 -6.18 17.82 -12.67
CA LEU A 181 -5.29 17.70 -13.83
C LEU A 181 -5.28 19.00 -14.65
N GLU A 182 -6.46 19.59 -14.88
CA GLU A 182 -6.59 20.89 -15.55
C GLU A 182 -5.88 21.98 -14.77
N GLN A 183 -6.09 22.06 -13.45
CA GLN A 183 -5.40 23.01 -12.57
C GLN A 183 -3.87 22.85 -12.62
N LEU A 184 -3.37 21.61 -12.52
CA LEU A 184 -1.93 21.32 -12.58
C LEU A 184 -1.34 21.65 -13.96
N ASN A 185 -2.12 21.48 -15.04
CA ASN A 185 -1.68 21.80 -16.38
C ASN A 185 -1.62 23.32 -16.61
N GLU A 186 -2.57 24.09 -16.08
CA GLU A 186 -2.51 25.56 -16.11
C GLU A 186 -1.30 26.11 -15.33
N GLU A 187 -1.01 25.54 -14.17
CA GLU A 187 0.17 25.90 -13.38
C GLU A 187 1.46 25.57 -14.15
N LEU A 188 1.52 24.40 -14.80
CA LEU A 188 2.65 24.01 -15.64
C LEU A 188 2.88 24.98 -16.82
N GLU A 189 1.82 25.37 -17.53
CA GLU A 189 1.91 26.34 -18.64
C GLU A 189 2.41 27.70 -18.16
N THR A 190 1.94 28.16 -17.00
CA THR A 190 2.41 29.41 -16.39
C THR A 190 3.90 29.36 -16.08
N LEU A 191 4.35 28.29 -15.41
CA LEU A 191 5.76 28.09 -15.08
C LEU A 191 6.64 27.97 -16.34
N ASN A 192 6.14 27.35 -17.40
CA ASN A 192 6.85 27.27 -18.68
C ASN A 192 7.01 28.64 -19.35
N ALA A 193 6.00 29.50 -19.27
CA ALA A 193 6.08 30.86 -19.80
C ALA A 193 7.11 31.70 -19.04
N GLU A 194 7.10 31.63 -17.70
CA GLU A 194 8.08 32.30 -16.85
C GLU A 194 9.52 31.80 -17.11
N ALA A 195 9.69 30.49 -17.28
CA ALA A 195 10.98 29.89 -17.61
C ALA A 195 11.54 30.43 -18.94
N ARG A 196 10.70 30.56 -19.98
CA ARG A 196 11.12 31.12 -21.28
C ARG A 196 11.51 32.59 -21.17
N GLU A 197 10.77 33.40 -20.42
CA GLU A 197 11.13 34.81 -20.20
C GLU A 197 12.49 34.95 -19.51
N LEU A 198 12.74 34.12 -18.50
CA LEU A 198 14.05 34.06 -17.83
C LEU A 198 15.15 33.61 -18.79
N GLU A 199 14.89 32.62 -19.63
CA GLU A 199 15.84 32.11 -20.63
C GLU A 199 16.22 33.21 -21.64
N GLU A 200 15.24 33.95 -22.17
CA GLU A 200 15.48 35.09 -23.07
C GLU A 200 16.28 36.21 -22.40
N ARG A 201 15.97 36.54 -21.13
CA ARG A 201 16.71 37.54 -20.36
C ARG A 201 18.15 37.12 -20.13
N ILE A 202 18.39 35.85 -19.81
CA ILE A 202 19.74 35.31 -19.65
C ILE A 202 20.49 35.40 -20.97
N ALA A 203 19.89 34.95 -22.08
CA ALA A 203 20.49 35.01 -23.40
C ALA A 203 20.86 36.46 -23.80
N GLY A 204 19.95 37.42 -23.57
CA GLY A 204 20.22 38.84 -23.83
C GLY A 204 21.34 39.42 -22.97
N ASN A 205 21.43 39.02 -21.70
CA ASN A 205 22.52 39.45 -20.82
C ASN A 205 23.87 38.84 -21.21
N VAL A 206 23.89 37.56 -21.61
CA VAL A 206 25.10 36.90 -22.12
C VAL A 206 25.58 37.58 -23.41
N GLY A 207 24.67 37.90 -24.34
CA GLY A 207 25.03 38.62 -25.57
C GLY A 207 25.72 39.96 -25.28
N LYS A 208 25.16 40.76 -24.37
CA LYS A 208 25.76 42.04 -23.95
C LYS A 208 27.14 41.89 -23.30
N LEU A 209 27.36 40.82 -22.53
CA LEU A 209 28.66 40.55 -21.91
C LEU A 209 29.71 40.15 -22.96
N MET A 210 29.31 39.43 -24.00
CA MET A 210 30.21 38.97 -25.07
C MET A 210 30.55 40.07 -26.09
N GLU A 211 29.69 41.08 -26.27
CA GLU A 211 29.94 42.25 -27.14
C GLU A 211 30.73 43.37 -26.44
N GLY A 212 31.00 43.24 -25.14
CA GLY A 212 31.69 44.23 -24.31
C GLY A 212 33.23 44.11 -24.24
N GLU A 213 33.84 43.24 -25.05
CA GLU A 213 35.30 43.16 -25.30
C GLU A 213 35.67 43.72 -26.68
#